data_AF-A0A2J5PEV0-F1
#
_entry.id   AF-A0A2J5PEV0-F1
#
_cell.length_a   1.000
_cell.length_b   1.000
_cell.length_c   1.000
_cell.angle_alpha   90.00
_cell.angle_beta   90.00
_cell.angle_gamma   90.00
#
_symmetry.space_group_name_H-M   'P 1'
#
loop_
_entity.id
_entity.type
_entity.pdbx_description
1 polymer ?
#
loop_
_entity_poly.entity_id
_entity_poly.type
_entity_poly.pdbx_seq_one_letter_code
_entity_poly.pdbx_strand_id
1 'polypeptide(L)'
;FEHAFNIQGIIPNNEAIVSIALEKYGASTALIMAFGMVANIVVARFTRLKYIFLTGHHTFYMACMIGVILTVAGFEGVGLVFTGSLILGLVMAFFPALAQRYMKRITGTDDIAFGHFGTLGYVLSGWIGSVCGKGSRSTEEMNLPKNLSFLRDSSISISLTMMIIYLIMAVSAGREYVESTFSGGQNYLVYAIIMAITFAAGVFIILQGVRLILAEIVPAFTGFSEKLVPNARPALDCPVVYPYAPNAVLIGFLFSFLGGLVGLFLCGQFKWVLILPGVVPHFFTGATAGVFGNATGGRRGAMIGAFANGLLITFLPVLLLPVLGAIGFANTTFSDADFGAVGIVLGNLARYLSPFAITGLVVALFVLLVAYNVFVKKRPVGGGAQENSGAKS
;
A
#
# COMPACT_ATOMS: atom_id res chain seq x y z
N PHE A 1 8.66 6.34 20.20
CA PHE A 1 7.31 6.37 20.80
C PHE A 1 7.29 5.67 22.15
N GLU A 2 7.75 4.42 22.20
CA GLU A 2 7.82 3.65 23.45
C GLU A 2 8.58 4.38 24.56
N HIS A 3 9.81 4.81 24.32
CA HIS A 3 10.58 5.57 25.31
C HIS A 3 10.01 6.98 25.56
N ALA A 4 9.83 7.76 24.49
CA ALA A 4 9.43 9.17 24.56
C ALA A 4 8.05 9.42 25.21
N PHE A 5 7.13 8.47 25.09
CA PHE A 5 5.75 8.63 25.58
C PHE A 5 5.33 7.54 26.59
N ASN A 6 6.24 6.63 26.94
CA ASN A 6 5.97 5.49 27.82
C ASN A 6 4.75 4.66 27.39
N ILE A 7 4.59 4.45 26.08
CA ILE A 7 3.46 3.70 25.50
C ILE A 7 3.96 2.33 25.05
N GLN A 8 3.38 1.25 25.59
CA GLN A 8 3.54 -0.09 25.06
C GLN A 8 2.45 -0.36 24.02
N GLY A 9 2.85 -0.71 22.80
CA GLY A 9 1.94 -1.00 21.71
C GLY A 9 2.61 -1.82 20.62
N ILE A 10 1.83 -2.20 19.63
CA ILE A 10 2.30 -2.96 18.46
C ILE A 10 2.69 -1.97 17.38
N ILE A 11 3.88 -2.13 16.81
CA ILE A 11 4.36 -1.34 15.66
C ILE A 11 4.15 -2.15 14.39
N PRO A 12 3.21 -1.77 13.50
CA PRO A 12 3.03 -2.46 12.23
C PRO A 12 4.27 -2.32 11.35
N ASN A 13 4.83 -3.45 10.93
CA ASN A 13 6.01 -3.55 10.07
C ASN A 13 6.00 -4.91 9.36
N ASN A 14 5.86 -4.90 8.03
CA ASN A 14 5.72 -6.11 7.23
C ASN A 14 6.99 -6.97 7.28
N GLU A 15 8.17 -6.35 7.21
CA GLU A 15 9.47 -7.03 7.25
C GLU A 15 9.65 -7.80 8.57
N ALA A 16 9.30 -7.16 9.68
CA ALA A 16 9.47 -7.70 11.03
C ALA A 16 8.51 -8.85 11.32
N ILE A 17 7.23 -8.74 10.96
CA ILE A 17 6.29 -9.85 11.17
C ILE A 17 6.60 -11.03 10.25
N VAL A 18 7.00 -10.76 9.00
CA VAL A 18 7.35 -11.81 8.04
C VAL A 18 8.63 -12.51 8.48
N SER A 19 9.67 -11.81 8.93
CA SER A 19 10.91 -12.45 9.38
C SER A 19 10.65 -13.47 10.51
N ILE A 20 9.81 -13.11 11.48
CA ILE A 20 9.38 -14.01 12.57
C ILE A 20 8.60 -15.21 12.01
N ALA A 21 7.67 -14.97 11.08
CA ALA A 21 6.85 -16.04 10.52
C ALA A 21 7.67 -17.03 9.66
N LEU A 22 8.72 -16.57 8.97
CA LEU A 22 9.53 -17.41 8.08
C LEU A 22 10.30 -18.51 8.81
N GLU A 23 10.63 -18.33 10.08
CA GLU A 23 11.28 -19.37 10.90
C GLU A 23 10.46 -20.67 10.92
N LYS A 24 9.13 -20.55 10.86
CA LYS A 24 8.20 -21.68 10.89
C LYS A 24 7.53 -21.97 9.55
N TYR A 25 7.26 -20.94 8.74
CA TYR A 25 6.43 -21.03 7.54
C TYR A 25 7.19 -20.74 6.23
N GLY A 26 8.52 -20.72 6.25
CA GLY A 26 9.34 -20.33 5.09
C GLY A 26 9.09 -21.17 3.83
N ALA A 27 9.05 -22.50 3.96
CA ALA A 27 8.86 -23.39 2.81
C ALA A 27 7.48 -23.22 2.16
N SER A 28 6.40 -23.20 2.94
CA SER A 28 5.05 -22.98 2.42
C SER A 28 4.90 -21.59 1.81
N THR A 29 5.50 -20.56 2.42
CA THR A 29 5.53 -19.19 1.89
C THR A 29 6.15 -19.13 0.50
N ALA A 30 7.34 -19.73 0.31
CA ALA A 30 8.04 -19.72 -0.96
C ALA A 30 7.25 -20.44 -2.06
N LEU A 31 6.66 -21.60 -1.74
CA LEU A 31 5.82 -22.36 -2.69
C LEU A 31 4.54 -21.59 -3.04
N ILE A 32 3.86 -21.02 -2.05
CA ILE A 32 2.65 -20.21 -2.28
C ILE A 32 2.97 -19.02 -3.18
N MET A 33 4.08 -18.32 -2.95
CA MET A 33 4.54 -17.21 -3.81
C MET A 33 4.77 -17.68 -5.25
N ALA A 34 5.54 -18.76 -5.44
CA ALA A 34 5.89 -19.25 -6.78
C ALA A 34 4.66 -19.68 -7.58
N PHE A 35 3.83 -20.55 -7.01
CA PHE A 35 2.60 -21.01 -7.67
C PHE A 35 1.50 -19.94 -7.69
N GLY A 36 1.53 -18.98 -6.77
CA GLY A 36 0.62 -17.82 -6.77
C GLY A 36 0.88 -16.87 -7.93
N MET A 37 2.14 -16.67 -8.31
CA MET A 37 2.49 -15.96 -9.55
C MET A 37 1.95 -16.69 -10.78
N VAL A 38 2.07 -18.02 -10.83
CA VAL A 38 1.47 -18.82 -11.91
C VAL A 38 -0.05 -18.63 -11.94
N ALA A 39 -0.71 -18.68 -10.78
CA ALA A 39 -2.14 -18.43 -10.67
C ALA A 39 -2.51 -17.01 -11.12
N ASN A 40 -1.72 -15.98 -10.81
CA ASN A 40 -1.92 -14.61 -11.28
C ASN A 40 -1.86 -14.53 -12.82
N ILE A 41 -0.88 -15.17 -13.44
CA ILE A 41 -0.77 -15.28 -14.91
C ILE A 41 -1.99 -15.97 -15.50
N VAL A 42 -2.46 -17.07 -14.90
CA VAL A 42 -3.67 -17.79 -15.32
C VAL A 42 -4.90 -16.89 -15.24
N VAL A 43 -5.10 -16.19 -14.12
CA VAL A 43 -6.20 -15.22 -13.97
C VAL A 43 -6.10 -14.14 -15.05
N ALA A 44 -4.93 -13.55 -15.27
CA ALA A 44 -4.76 -12.51 -16.26
C ALA A 44 -4.94 -13.02 -17.70
N ARG A 45 -4.56 -14.27 -17.99
CA ARG A 45 -4.76 -14.90 -19.30
C ARG A 45 -6.23 -15.13 -19.59
N PHE A 46 -6.93 -15.79 -18.69
CA PHE A 46 -8.27 -16.34 -18.95
C PHE A 46 -9.42 -15.48 -18.45
N THR A 47 -9.16 -14.39 -17.72
CA THR A 47 -10.19 -13.46 -17.24
C THR A 47 -10.03 -12.07 -17.85
N ARG A 48 -10.91 -11.13 -17.46
CA ARG A 48 -10.81 -9.70 -17.82
C ARG A 48 -9.82 -8.92 -16.95
N LEU A 49 -9.31 -9.53 -15.88
CA LEU A 49 -8.36 -8.91 -14.96
C LEU A 49 -6.95 -8.96 -15.56
N LYS A 50 -6.68 -8.11 -16.55
CA LYS A 50 -5.41 -8.09 -17.30
C LYS A 50 -4.26 -7.43 -16.51
N TYR A 51 -3.96 -7.93 -15.32
CA TYR A 51 -2.97 -7.35 -14.42
C TYR A 51 -1.99 -8.42 -13.96
N ILE A 52 -0.69 -8.17 -14.19
CA ILE A 52 0.40 -9.00 -13.68
C ILE A 52 1.09 -8.24 -12.57
N PHE A 53 1.09 -8.81 -11.37
CA PHE A 53 1.60 -8.13 -10.18
C PHE A 53 3.10 -8.39 -10.02
N LEU A 54 3.91 -7.34 -10.18
CA LEU A 54 5.37 -7.43 -10.28
C LEU A 54 6.12 -7.05 -9.01
N THR A 55 5.40 -6.70 -7.93
CA THR A 55 6.02 -6.30 -6.66
C THR A 55 6.33 -7.53 -5.80
N GLY A 56 7.46 -8.18 -6.10
CA GLY A 56 7.84 -9.48 -5.54
C GLY A 56 7.89 -9.55 -4.01
N HIS A 57 8.42 -8.53 -3.34
CA HIS A 57 8.50 -8.52 -1.87
C HIS A 57 7.12 -8.45 -1.22
N HIS A 58 6.18 -7.66 -1.76
CA HIS A 58 4.78 -7.67 -1.29
C HIS A 58 4.09 -9.02 -1.60
N THR A 59 4.35 -9.61 -2.77
CA THR A 59 3.87 -10.98 -3.08
C THR A 59 4.34 -11.98 -2.04
N PHE A 60 5.61 -11.89 -1.62
CA PHE A 60 6.18 -12.74 -0.60
C PHE A 60 5.54 -12.51 0.78
N TYR A 61 5.32 -11.25 1.18
CA TYR A 61 4.63 -10.92 2.44
C TYR A 61 3.20 -11.46 2.48
N MET A 62 2.45 -11.32 1.38
CA MET A 62 1.07 -11.80 1.29
C MET A 62 1.02 -13.32 1.25
N ALA A 63 1.96 -13.96 0.54
CA ALA A 63 2.13 -15.41 0.55
C ALA A 63 2.37 -15.92 1.98
N CYS A 64 3.21 -15.22 2.75
CA CYS A 64 3.51 -15.57 4.14
C CYS A 64 2.26 -15.48 5.01
N MET A 65 1.54 -14.36 4.94
CA MET A 65 0.31 -14.15 5.71
C MET A 65 -0.76 -15.20 5.38
N ILE A 66 -1.00 -15.47 4.08
CA ILE A 66 -1.94 -16.51 3.63
C ILE A 66 -1.49 -17.88 4.15
N GLY A 67 -0.20 -18.20 4.03
CA GLY A 67 0.37 -19.46 4.51
C GLY A 67 0.18 -19.65 6.01
N VAL A 68 0.44 -18.62 6.82
CA VAL A 68 0.21 -18.64 8.28
C VAL A 68 -1.26 -18.92 8.58
N ILE A 69 -2.18 -18.14 8.01
CA ILE A 69 -3.61 -18.23 8.33
C ILE A 69 -4.17 -19.60 7.94
N LEU A 70 -3.82 -20.10 6.75
CA LEU A 70 -4.26 -21.42 6.30
C LEU A 70 -3.65 -22.54 7.17
N THR A 71 -2.40 -22.42 7.60
CA THR A 71 -1.80 -23.41 8.50
C THR A 71 -2.49 -23.41 9.87
N VAL A 72 -2.83 -22.23 10.41
CA VAL A 72 -3.64 -22.10 11.63
C VAL A 72 -5.03 -22.71 11.45
N ALA A 73 -5.58 -22.66 10.23
CA ALA A 73 -6.85 -23.28 9.85
C ALA A 73 -6.77 -24.81 9.63
N GLY A 74 -5.61 -25.43 9.83
CA GLY A 74 -5.41 -26.87 9.68
C GLY A 74 -5.11 -27.35 8.26
N PHE A 75 -4.72 -26.45 7.35
CA PHE A 75 -4.23 -26.85 6.03
C PHE A 75 -2.78 -27.35 6.11
N GLU A 76 -2.50 -28.44 5.40
CA GLU A 76 -1.18 -29.03 5.31
C GLU A 76 -0.81 -29.41 3.87
N GLY A 77 0.49 -29.58 3.62
CA GLY A 77 1.04 -30.11 2.38
C GLY A 77 0.51 -29.44 1.11
N VAL A 78 0.05 -30.26 0.17
CA VAL A 78 -0.43 -29.80 -1.15
C VAL A 78 -1.68 -28.92 -1.04
N GLY A 79 -2.60 -29.23 -0.11
CA GLY A 79 -3.83 -28.46 0.06
C GLY A 79 -3.57 -27.01 0.50
N LEU A 80 -2.59 -26.82 1.38
CA LEU A 80 -2.11 -25.51 1.82
C LEU A 80 -1.56 -24.69 0.64
N VAL A 81 -0.60 -25.26 -0.10
CA VAL A 81 0.06 -24.58 -1.21
C VAL A 81 -0.94 -24.27 -2.32
N PHE A 82 -1.75 -25.25 -2.73
CA PHE A 82 -2.73 -25.07 -3.80
C PHE A 82 -3.74 -23.97 -3.48
N THR A 83 -4.37 -24.03 -2.30
CA THR A 83 -5.38 -23.05 -1.89
C THR A 83 -4.75 -21.67 -1.71
N GLY A 84 -3.58 -21.60 -1.06
CA GLY A 84 -2.87 -20.35 -0.84
C GLY A 84 -2.45 -19.67 -2.15
N SER A 85 -1.96 -20.43 -3.12
CA SER A 85 -1.57 -19.91 -4.44
C SER A 85 -2.75 -19.39 -5.25
N LEU A 86 -3.91 -20.07 -5.20
CA LEU A 86 -5.11 -19.55 -5.84
C LEU A 86 -5.54 -18.23 -5.19
N ILE A 87 -5.62 -18.17 -3.86
CA ILE A 87 -5.97 -16.92 -3.16
C ILE A 87 -5.00 -15.80 -3.55
N LEU A 88 -3.68 -16.07 -3.49
CA LEU A 88 -2.65 -15.08 -3.83
C LEU A 88 -2.77 -14.60 -5.27
N GLY A 89 -2.90 -15.51 -6.24
CA GLY A 89 -3.03 -15.16 -7.65
C GLY A 89 -4.28 -14.34 -7.96
N LEU A 90 -5.37 -14.60 -7.24
CA LEU A 90 -6.61 -13.82 -7.34
C LEU A 90 -6.44 -12.40 -6.80
N VAL A 91 -5.88 -12.24 -5.59
CA VAL A 91 -5.71 -10.91 -5.00
C VAL A 91 -4.71 -10.06 -5.79
N MET A 92 -3.67 -10.69 -6.35
CA MET A 92 -2.71 -10.05 -7.26
C MET A 92 -3.35 -9.52 -8.55
N ALA A 93 -4.52 -10.03 -8.96
CA ALA A 93 -5.26 -9.51 -10.11
C ALA A 93 -6.41 -8.57 -9.70
N PHE A 94 -7.03 -8.83 -8.55
CA PHE A 94 -8.19 -8.10 -8.05
C PHE A 94 -7.84 -6.69 -7.58
N PHE A 95 -6.80 -6.53 -6.74
CA PHE A 95 -6.45 -5.22 -6.21
C PHE A 95 -6.00 -4.24 -7.30
N PRO A 96 -5.11 -4.59 -8.25
CA PRO A 96 -4.80 -3.69 -9.36
C PRO A 96 -6.04 -3.26 -10.15
N ALA A 97 -7.01 -4.16 -10.34
CA ALA A 97 -8.26 -3.84 -11.01
C ALA A 97 -9.09 -2.79 -10.26
N LEU A 98 -9.11 -2.86 -8.93
CA LEU A 98 -9.81 -1.89 -8.08
C LEU A 98 -9.15 -0.51 -8.13
N ALA A 99 -7.81 -0.47 -8.17
CA ALA A 99 -7.03 0.77 -8.28
C ALA A 99 -7.10 1.41 -9.67
N GLN A 100 -7.34 0.63 -10.74
CA GLN A 100 -7.04 1.06 -12.11
C GLN A 100 -7.75 2.35 -12.54
N ARG A 101 -8.99 2.60 -12.08
CA ARG A 101 -9.71 3.83 -12.42
C ARG A 101 -9.01 5.09 -11.89
N TYR A 102 -8.32 4.98 -10.75
CA TYR A 102 -7.55 6.06 -10.16
C TYR A 102 -6.18 6.17 -10.81
N MET A 103 -5.55 5.02 -11.12
CA MET A 103 -4.30 5.01 -11.89
C MET A 103 -4.43 5.77 -13.19
N LYS A 104 -5.47 5.50 -14.01
CA LYS A 104 -5.70 6.25 -15.25
C LYS A 104 -5.79 7.76 -15.05
N ARG A 105 -6.34 8.22 -13.92
CA ARG A 105 -6.42 9.65 -13.59
C ARG A 105 -5.07 10.23 -13.17
N ILE A 106 -4.25 9.44 -12.48
CA ILE A 106 -2.92 9.85 -12.01
C ILE A 106 -1.94 9.88 -13.18
N THR A 107 -1.92 8.83 -14.00
CA THR A 107 -0.91 8.62 -15.03
C THR A 107 -1.30 9.23 -16.38
N GLY A 108 -2.59 9.45 -16.62
CA GLY A 108 -3.13 9.89 -17.90
C GLY A 108 -3.19 8.78 -18.98
N THR A 109 -2.66 7.59 -18.69
CA THR A 109 -2.65 6.44 -19.62
C THR A 109 -3.15 5.17 -18.94
N ASP A 110 -3.30 4.09 -19.71
CA ASP A 110 -3.75 2.78 -19.21
C ASP A 110 -2.66 1.70 -19.30
N ASP A 111 -1.40 2.14 -19.41
CA ASP A 111 -0.26 1.26 -19.73
C ASP A 111 0.30 0.58 -18.48
N ILE A 112 0.15 1.22 -17.32
CA ILE A 112 0.62 0.70 -16.03
C ILE A 112 -0.55 0.52 -15.07
N ALA A 113 -0.41 -0.46 -14.19
CA ALA A 113 -1.33 -0.73 -13.11
C ALA A 113 -0.63 -0.64 -11.76
N PHE A 114 -1.41 -0.76 -10.69
CA PHE A 114 -0.92 -0.58 -9.33
C PHE A 114 -0.85 -1.91 -8.59
N GLY A 115 0.35 -2.33 -8.21
CA GLY A 115 0.65 -3.63 -7.62
C GLY A 115 1.27 -3.50 -6.24
N HIS A 116 0.49 -3.09 -5.25
CA HIS A 116 0.93 -3.04 -3.85
C HIS A 116 -0.25 -3.32 -2.92
N PHE A 117 -0.01 -4.07 -1.83
CA PHE A 117 -1.06 -4.56 -0.93
C PHE A 117 -1.55 -3.51 0.09
N GLY A 118 -1.73 -2.27 -0.35
CA GLY A 118 -2.42 -1.21 0.39
C GLY A 118 -3.56 -0.56 -0.41
N THR A 119 -3.99 -1.22 -1.49
CA THR A 119 -4.91 -0.70 -2.50
C THR A 119 -6.23 -0.21 -1.93
N LEU A 120 -6.80 -0.89 -0.93
CA LEU A 120 -8.04 -0.46 -0.28
C LEU A 120 -7.91 0.92 0.36
N GLY A 121 -6.76 1.21 0.98
CA GLY A 121 -6.47 2.52 1.55
C GLY A 121 -6.35 3.61 0.48
N TYR A 122 -5.74 3.30 -0.66
CA TYR A 122 -5.58 4.25 -1.77
C TYR A 122 -6.90 4.53 -2.47
N VAL A 123 -7.70 3.48 -2.68
CA VAL A 123 -9.06 3.57 -3.24
C VAL A 123 -9.99 4.33 -2.30
N LEU A 124 -9.91 4.09 -1.00
CA LEU A 124 -10.62 4.86 0.03
C LEU A 124 -10.25 6.35 -0.08
N SER A 125 -8.96 6.65 -0.13
CA SER A 125 -8.49 8.04 -0.26
C SER A 125 -8.98 8.70 -1.53
N GLY A 126 -8.88 8.03 -2.69
CA GLY A 126 -9.39 8.54 -3.96
C GLY A 126 -10.92 8.68 -3.98
N TRP A 127 -11.66 7.80 -3.30
CA TRP A 127 -13.11 7.94 -3.16
C TRP A 127 -13.47 9.15 -2.29
N ILE A 128 -12.84 9.30 -1.12
CA ILE A 128 -13.02 10.47 -0.25
C ILE A 128 -12.66 11.76 -0.98
N GLY A 129 -11.56 11.78 -1.74
CA GLY A 129 -11.18 12.92 -2.58
C GLY A 129 -12.27 13.31 -3.57
N SER A 130 -12.91 12.33 -4.22
CA SER A 130 -14.00 12.59 -5.17
C SER A 130 -15.29 13.17 -4.53
N VAL A 131 -15.49 12.96 -3.22
CA VAL A 131 -16.66 13.43 -2.48
C VAL A 131 -16.37 14.74 -1.76
N CYS A 132 -15.28 14.79 -0.99
CA CYS A 132 -14.96 15.90 -0.08
C CYS A 132 -14.01 16.94 -0.70
N GLY A 133 -13.37 16.63 -1.83
CA GLY A 133 -12.34 17.46 -2.47
C GLY A 133 -12.77 18.17 -3.75
N LYS A 134 -14.05 18.09 -4.15
CA LYS A 134 -14.55 18.72 -5.38
C LYS A 134 -14.21 20.22 -5.43
N GLY A 135 -13.66 20.66 -6.57
CA GLY A 135 -13.26 22.05 -6.81
C GLY A 135 -11.96 22.49 -6.10
N SER A 136 -11.25 21.59 -5.43
CA SER A 136 -9.94 21.88 -4.86
C SER A 136 -8.85 21.84 -5.93
N ARG A 137 -7.94 22.81 -5.93
CA ARG A 137 -6.75 22.81 -6.79
C ARG A 137 -5.80 21.68 -6.39
N SER A 138 -5.03 21.19 -7.36
CA SER A 138 -3.98 20.20 -7.11
C SER A 138 -2.96 20.71 -6.08
N THR A 139 -2.38 19.78 -5.32
CA THR A 139 -1.17 20.03 -4.51
C THR A 139 -0.03 20.59 -5.36
N GLU A 140 0.04 20.18 -6.62
CA GLU A 140 1.10 20.58 -7.56
C GLU A 140 0.92 22.00 -8.10
N GLU A 141 -0.25 22.62 -7.92
CA GLU A 141 -0.56 23.99 -8.36
C GLU A 141 -0.32 25.03 -7.23
N MET A 142 0.53 24.71 -6.25
CA MET A 142 0.70 25.56 -5.06
C MET A 142 1.55 26.80 -5.36
N ASN A 143 0.87 27.95 -5.47
CA ASN A 143 1.52 29.25 -5.59
C ASN A 143 1.96 29.76 -4.23
N LEU A 144 3.24 29.56 -3.91
CA LEU A 144 3.88 30.16 -2.74
C LEU A 144 4.38 31.59 -3.02
N PRO A 145 4.37 32.50 -2.02
CA PRO A 145 4.97 33.82 -2.14
C PRO A 145 6.48 33.71 -2.40
N LYS A 146 7.09 34.75 -2.99
CA LYS A 146 8.48 34.71 -3.50
C LYS A 146 9.51 34.22 -2.46
N ASN A 147 9.37 34.63 -1.20
CA ASN A 147 10.23 34.21 -0.09
C ASN A 147 10.09 32.73 0.30
N LEU A 148 9.00 32.06 -0.07
CA LEU A 148 8.75 30.64 0.17
C LEU A 148 8.85 29.81 -1.12
N SER A 149 9.25 30.42 -2.24
CA SER A 149 9.33 29.75 -3.54
C SER A 149 10.29 28.57 -3.56
N PHE A 150 11.31 28.56 -2.69
CA PHE A 150 12.23 27.43 -2.52
C PHE A 150 11.54 26.16 -2.02
N LEU A 151 10.40 26.26 -1.33
CA LEU A 151 9.59 25.11 -0.90
C LEU A 151 8.85 24.44 -2.07
N ARG A 152 8.93 25.00 -3.28
CA ARG A 152 8.49 24.30 -4.50
C ARG A 152 9.44 23.16 -4.88
N ASP A 153 10.69 23.21 -4.43
CA ASP A 153 11.57 22.06 -4.53
C ASP A 153 11.10 21.00 -3.51
N SER A 154 10.67 19.85 -4.04
CA SER A 154 10.15 18.78 -3.21
C SER A 154 11.18 18.26 -2.20
N SER A 155 12.47 18.23 -2.58
CA SER A 155 13.53 17.75 -1.69
C SER A 155 13.70 18.68 -0.49
N ILE A 156 13.68 20.00 -0.74
CA ILE A 156 13.76 21.00 0.33
C ILE A 156 12.51 20.94 1.22
N SER A 157 11.31 20.87 0.62
CA SER A 157 10.07 20.80 1.39
C SER A 157 9.98 19.54 2.26
N ILE A 158 10.42 18.39 1.74
CA ILE A 158 10.46 17.12 2.48
C ILE A 158 11.46 17.21 3.63
N SER A 159 12.68 17.71 3.36
CA SER A 159 13.72 17.86 4.37
C SER A 159 13.27 18.76 5.53
N LEU A 160 12.67 19.91 5.23
CA LEU A 160 12.19 20.84 6.26
C LEU A 160 11.08 20.21 7.10
N THR A 161 10.16 19.49 6.45
CA THR A 161 9.06 18.81 7.13
C THR A 161 9.56 17.70 8.06
N MET A 162 10.46 16.83 7.57
CA MET A 162 11.04 15.76 8.39
C MET A 162 11.89 16.31 9.53
N MET A 163 12.55 17.45 9.31
CA MET A 163 13.33 18.10 10.35
C MET A 163 12.46 18.49 11.52
N ILE A 164 11.28 19.07 11.28
CA ILE A 164 10.33 19.38 12.36
C ILE A 164 9.91 18.11 13.11
N ILE A 165 9.57 17.03 12.40
CA ILE A 165 9.12 15.77 13.01
C ILE A 165 10.25 15.15 13.84
N TYR A 166 11.45 14.98 13.27
CA TYR A 166 12.57 14.37 13.99
C TYR A 166 13.05 15.22 15.16
N LEU A 167 13.01 16.56 15.06
CA LEU A 167 13.34 17.43 16.19
C LEU A 167 12.34 17.27 17.33
N ILE A 168 11.03 17.26 17.05
CA ILE A 168 10.01 17.01 18.07
C ILE A 168 10.26 15.65 18.73
N MET A 169 10.49 14.60 17.93
CA MET A 169 10.74 13.26 18.45
C MET A 169 12.02 13.17 19.28
N ALA A 170 13.11 13.81 18.85
CA ALA A 170 14.38 13.81 19.56
C ALA A 170 14.30 14.59 20.87
N VAL A 171 13.59 15.72 20.89
CA VAL A 171 13.33 16.49 22.13
C VAL A 171 12.43 15.70 23.08
N SER A 172 11.35 15.10 22.59
CA SER A 172 10.45 14.27 23.42
C SER A 172 11.12 13.01 23.96
N ALA A 173 12.04 12.40 23.22
CA ALA A 173 12.79 11.24 23.68
C ALA A 173 13.89 11.60 24.70
N GLY A 174 14.32 12.87 24.74
CA GLY A 174 15.34 13.35 25.65
C GLY A 174 16.76 13.18 25.10
N ARG A 175 17.62 14.16 25.43
CA ARG A 175 19.00 14.24 24.96
C ARG A 175 19.79 12.97 25.26
N GLU A 176 19.84 12.56 26.52
CA GLU A 176 20.68 11.45 26.98
C GLU A 176 20.35 10.13 26.26
N TYR A 177 19.06 9.85 26.09
CA TYR A 177 18.60 8.65 25.39
C TYR A 177 19.02 8.65 23.92
N VAL A 178 18.80 9.76 23.20
CA VAL A 178 19.16 9.86 21.79
C VAL A 178 20.68 9.79 21.59
N GLU A 179 21.44 10.48 22.46
CA GLU A 179 22.90 10.54 22.33
C GLU A 179 23.59 9.20 22.60
N SER A 180 23.09 8.47 23.60
CA SER A 180 23.61 7.15 23.97
C SER A 180 23.17 6.01 23.04
N THR A 181 21.96 6.10 22.47
CA THR A 181 21.34 4.98 21.76
C THR A 181 21.44 5.09 20.23
N PHE A 182 21.33 6.31 19.68
CA PHE A 182 21.13 6.49 18.23
C PHE A 182 22.16 7.37 17.56
N SER A 183 22.59 8.45 18.20
CA SER A 183 23.44 9.45 17.55
C SER A 183 24.91 9.07 17.46
N GLY A 184 25.32 7.99 18.13
CA GLY A 184 26.73 7.61 18.25
C GLY A 184 27.57 8.69 18.96
N GLY A 185 26.99 9.36 19.97
CA GLY A 185 27.65 10.43 20.72
C GLY A 185 27.60 11.82 20.06
N GLN A 186 26.98 11.97 18.89
CA GLN A 186 26.71 13.29 18.30
C GLN A 186 25.59 14.02 19.06
N ASN A 187 25.53 15.35 18.96
CA ASN A 187 24.43 16.11 19.55
C ASN A 187 23.06 15.66 19.00
N TYR A 188 22.09 15.43 19.88
CA TYR A 188 20.78 14.87 19.51
C TYR A 188 20.00 15.69 18.48
N LEU A 189 20.12 17.03 18.49
CA LEU A 189 19.47 17.90 17.51
C LEU A 189 20.15 17.84 16.15
N VAL A 190 21.49 17.82 16.14
CA VAL A 190 22.27 17.65 14.90
C VAL A 190 21.95 16.31 14.26
N TYR A 191 21.87 15.25 15.06
CA TYR A 191 21.44 13.93 14.61
C TYR A 191 20.04 13.97 13.98
N ALA A 192 19.06 14.62 14.63
CA ALA A 192 17.72 14.77 14.08
C ALA A 192 17.69 15.51 12.73
N ILE A 193 18.51 16.56 12.58
CA ILE A 193 18.66 17.30 11.31
C ILE A 193 19.28 16.40 10.22
N ILE A 194 20.35 15.67 10.55
CA ILE A 194 20.99 14.73 9.61
C ILE A 194 20.00 13.65 9.17
N MET A 195 19.21 13.10 10.09
CA MET A 195 18.18 12.10 9.76
C MET A 195 17.10 12.67 8.84
N ALA A 196 16.69 13.93 9.04
CA ALA A 196 15.74 14.60 8.17
C ALA A 196 16.24 14.78 6.73
N ILE A 197 17.50 15.22 6.58
CA ILE A 197 18.15 15.38 5.28
C ILE A 197 18.35 14.02 4.61
N THR A 198 18.77 13.01 5.38
CA THR A 198 18.96 11.63 4.91
C THR A 198 17.64 11.04 4.39
N PHE A 199 16.55 11.29 5.09
CA PHE A 199 15.21 10.89 4.63
C PHE A 199 14.87 11.56 3.30
N ALA A 200 15.04 12.88 3.19
CA ALA A 200 14.78 13.60 1.95
C ALA A 200 15.66 13.11 0.78
N ALA A 201 16.93 12.79 1.04
CA ALA A 201 17.83 12.18 0.06
C ALA A 201 17.33 10.80 -0.38
N GLY A 202 16.84 9.98 0.54
CA GLY A 202 16.19 8.70 0.23
C GLY A 202 14.98 8.88 -0.69
N VAL A 203 14.10 9.85 -0.40
CA VAL A 203 12.95 10.14 -1.28
C VAL A 203 13.40 10.63 -2.66
N PHE A 204 14.42 11.50 -2.72
CA PHE A 204 14.98 11.94 -3.99
C PHE A 204 15.50 10.77 -4.84
N ILE A 205 16.27 9.85 -4.24
CA ILE A 205 16.76 8.64 -4.92
C ILE A 205 15.60 7.78 -5.42
N ILE A 206 14.54 7.60 -4.61
CA ILE A 206 13.32 6.88 -5.03
C ILE A 206 12.70 7.55 -6.26
N LEU A 207 12.53 8.88 -6.26
CA LEU A 207 11.93 9.60 -7.38
C LEU A 207 12.75 9.45 -8.67
N GLN A 208 14.09 9.47 -8.60
CA GLN A 208 14.95 9.24 -9.75
C GLN A 208 14.88 7.78 -10.23
N GLY A 209 14.96 6.82 -9.30
CA GLY A 209 14.92 5.39 -9.60
C GLY A 209 13.60 4.95 -10.26
N VAL A 210 12.46 5.43 -9.75
CA VAL A 210 11.14 5.11 -10.33
C VAL A 210 11.02 5.59 -11.76
N ARG A 211 11.50 6.80 -12.07
CA ARG A 211 11.46 7.34 -13.45
C ARG A 211 12.27 6.48 -14.41
N LEU A 212 13.46 6.06 -14.01
CA LEU A 212 14.31 5.14 -14.77
C LEU A 212 13.61 3.80 -15.00
N ILE A 213 13.06 3.22 -13.94
CA ILE A 213 12.36 1.93 -14.01
C ILE A 213 11.15 2.01 -14.94
N LEU A 214 10.35 3.07 -14.87
CA LEU A 214 9.17 3.25 -15.73
C LEU A 214 9.55 3.33 -17.21
N ALA A 215 10.67 3.98 -17.53
CA ALA A 215 11.16 4.10 -18.90
C ALA A 215 11.55 2.75 -19.51
N GLU A 216 12.05 1.81 -18.70
CA GLU A 216 12.58 0.51 -19.17
C GLU A 216 11.59 -0.65 -19.00
N ILE A 217 10.91 -0.74 -17.84
CA ILE A 217 10.02 -1.87 -17.53
C ILE A 217 8.76 -1.83 -18.40
N VAL A 218 8.19 -0.65 -18.67
CA VAL A 218 6.94 -0.58 -19.44
C VAL A 218 7.14 -1.13 -20.86
N PRO A 219 8.16 -0.70 -21.64
CA PRO A 219 8.43 -1.28 -22.96
C PRO A 219 8.89 -2.74 -22.90
N ALA A 220 9.71 -3.13 -21.92
CA ALA A 220 10.19 -4.51 -21.81
C ALA A 220 9.05 -5.49 -21.48
N PHE A 221 8.13 -5.08 -20.60
CA PHE A 221 7.00 -5.91 -20.19
C PHE A 221 5.99 -6.10 -21.31
N THR A 222 5.67 -5.07 -22.10
CA THR A 222 4.74 -5.21 -23.24
C THR A 222 5.24 -6.25 -24.25
N GLY A 223 6.53 -6.23 -24.58
CA GLY A 223 7.13 -7.18 -25.53
C GLY A 223 7.04 -8.66 -25.11
N PHE A 224 7.25 -8.97 -23.83
CA PHE A 224 7.12 -10.35 -23.33
C PHE A 224 5.67 -10.72 -23.03
N SER A 225 4.94 -9.83 -22.35
CA SER A 225 3.61 -10.12 -21.84
C SER A 225 2.60 -10.34 -22.96
N GLU A 226 2.72 -9.68 -24.13
CA GLU A 226 1.80 -9.91 -25.24
C GLU A 226 1.75 -11.36 -25.73
N LYS A 227 2.86 -12.08 -25.66
CA LYS A 227 2.92 -13.51 -26.01
C LYS A 227 2.19 -14.39 -25.00
N LEU A 228 2.34 -14.08 -23.71
CA LEU A 228 1.79 -14.89 -22.61
C LEU A 228 0.36 -14.48 -22.24
N VAL A 229 0.14 -13.20 -22.02
CA VAL A 229 -1.12 -12.56 -21.62
C VAL A 229 -1.37 -11.28 -22.44
N PRO A 230 -2.18 -11.34 -23.51
CA PRO A 230 -2.52 -10.21 -24.36
C PRO A 230 -3.20 -9.10 -23.57
N ASN A 231 -2.72 -7.87 -23.79
CA ASN A 231 -3.17 -6.66 -23.11
C ASN A 231 -2.91 -6.67 -21.59
N ALA A 232 -1.95 -7.46 -21.11
CA ALA A 232 -1.53 -7.39 -19.73
C ALA A 232 -0.96 -6.01 -19.39
N ARG A 233 -1.30 -5.53 -18.20
CA ARG A 233 -0.69 -4.35 -17.61
C ARG A 233 0.27 -4.78 -16.51
N PRO A 234 1.53 -4.29 -16.50
CA PRO A 234 2.42 -4.48 -15.37
C PRO A 234 1.86 -3.68 -14.19
N ALA A 235 1.57 -4.38 -13.09
CA ALA A 235 1.16 -3.77 -11.84
C ALA A 235 2.40 -3.57 -10.96
N LEU A 236 2.76 -2.30 -10.77
CA LEU A 236 4.02 -1.87 -10.16
C LEU A 236 3.82 -1.33 -8.74
N ASP A 237 4.92 -1.30 -8.00
CA ASP A 237 4.95 -0.91 -6.60
C ASP A 237 4.49 0.53 -6.35
N CYS A 238 4.10 0.85 -5.12
CA CYS A 238 3.52 2.11 -4.71
C CYS A 238 4.31 3.37 -5.09
N PRO A 239 5.66 3.39 -5.11
CA PRO A 239 6.40 4.58 -5.53
C PRO A 239 6.17 4.96 -6.99
N VAL A 240 5.57 4.07 -7.81
CA VAL A 240 5.26 4.34 -9.22
C VAL A 240 4.44 5.61 -9.43
N VAL A 241 3.60 5.99 -8.45
CA VAL A 241 2.77 7.20 -8.55
C VAL A 241 3.44 8.46 -8.02
N TYR A 242 4.59 8.36 -7.34
CA TYR A 242 5.22 9.51 -6.68
C TYR A 242 5.71 10.58 -7.64
N PRO A 243 6.30 10.25 -8.81
CA PRO A 243 6.71 11.26 -9.77
C PRO A 243 5.56 12.10 -10.33
N TYR A 244 4.32 11.62 -10.29
CA TYR A 244 3.14 12.29 -10.84
C TYR A 244 2.58 13.38 -9.92
N ALA A 245 2.76 13.25 -8.59
CA ALA A 245 2.36 14.28 -7.63
C ALA A 245 3.28 14.30 -6.39
N PRO A 246 4.53 14.78 -6.51
CA PRO A 246 5.50 14.77 -5.43
C PRO A 246 5.08 15.59 -4.19
N ASN A 247 4.32 16.69 -4.36
CA ASN A 247 3.82 17.42 -3.19
C ASN A 247 2.71 16.64 -2.47
N ALA A 248 1.88 15.90 -3.21
CA ALA A 248 0.87 15.02 -2.63
C ALA A 248 1.48 13.87 -1.81
N VAL A 249 2.68 13.38 -2.16
CA VAL A 249 3.43 12.36 -1.38
C VAL A 249 3.67 12.86 0.04
N LEU A 250 4.22 14.07 0.18
CA LEU A 250 4.53 14.64 1.50
C LEU A 250 3.27 14.94 2.30
N ILE A 251 2.27 15.57 1.67
CA ILE A 251 0.99 15.88 2.33
C ILE A 251 0.29 14.58 2.76
N GLY A 252 0.31 13.57 1.89
CA GLY A 252 -0.24 12.25 2.18
C GLY A 252 0.41 11.59 3.38
N PHE A 253 1.75 11.59 3.44
CA PHE A 253 2.49 11.10 4.59
C PHE A 253 2.06 11.80 5.89
N LEU A 254 2.07 13.13 5.91
CA LEU A 254 1.74 13.92 7.10
C LEU A 254 0.33 13.65 7.62
N PHE A 255 -0.66 13.66 6.72
CA PHE A 255 -2.05 13.47 7.12
C PHE A 255 -2.37 12.01 7.44
N SER A 256 -1.73 11.05 6.77
CA SER A 256 -1.78 9.64 7.18
C SER A 256 -1.19 9.43 8.56
N PHE A 257 -0.02 10.01 8.84
CA PHE A 257 0.62 9.92 10.15
C PHE A 257 -0.24 10.57 11.24
N LEU A 258 -0.83 11.74 10.96
CA LEU A 258 -1.81 12.37 11.84
C LEU A 258 -3.03 11.47 12.08
N GLY A 259 -3.55 10.82 11.03
CA GLY A 259 -4.60 9.82 11.13
C GLY A 259 -4.20 8.65 12.03
N GLY A 260 -2.95 8.19 11.92
CA GLY A 260 -2.37 7.17 12.79
C GLY A 260 -2.30 7.59 14.26
N LEU A 261 -1.90 8.83 14.55
CA LEU A 261 -1.88 9.38 15.91
C LEU A 261 -3.29 9.50 16.51
N VAL A 262 -4.26 9.97 15.71
CA VAL A 262 -5.67 10.01 16.13
C VAL A 262 -6.20 8.59 16.35
N GLY A 263 -5.87 7.65 15.46
CA GLY A 263 -6.24 6.25 15.61
C GLY A 263 -5.66 5.63 16.88
N LEU A 264 -4.39 5.90 17.20
CA LEU A 264 -3.74 5.46 18.44
C LEU A 264 -4.49 5.99 19.68
N PHE A 265 -4.82 7.29 19.68
CA PHE A 265 -5.60 7.89 20.76
C PHE A 265 -6.97 7.18 20.93
N LEU A 266 -7.67 6.93 19.82
CA LEU A 266 -8.95 6.23 19.83
C LEU A 266 -8.82 4.79 20.33
N CYS A 267 -7.79 4.04 19.92
CA CYS A 267 -7.50 2.71 20.48
C CYS A 267 -7.35 2.78 22.01
N GLY A 268 -6.65 3.79 22.54
CA GLY A 268 -6.52 4.00 23.98
C GLY A 268 -7.84 4.28 24.69
N GLN A 269 -8.70 5.13 24.11
CA GLN A 269 -10.03 5.43 24.67
C GLN A 269 -10.93 4.20 24.71
N PHE A 270 -10.90 3.37 23.66
CA PHE A 270 -11.70 2.14 23.58
C PHE A 270 -11.06 0.92 24.28
N LYS A 271 -9.89 1.09 24.92
CA LYS A 271 -9.10 0.01 25.54
C LYS A 271 -8.78 -1.13 24.55
N TRP A 272 -8.58 -0.78 23.29
CA TRP A 272 -8.11 -1.71 22.26
C TRP A 272 -6.60 -1.84 22.30
N VAL A 273 -6.07 -2.80 21.53
CA VAL A 273 -4.63 -2.92 21.31
C VAL A 273 -4.11 -1.60 20.71
N LEU A 274 -3.08 -1.04 21.35
CA LEU A 274 -2.46 0.21 20.90
C LEU A 274 -1.60 -0.06 19.68
N ILE A 275 -1.97 0.54 18.55
CA ILE A 275 -1.21 0.46 17.31
C ILE A 275 -0.41 1.74 17.15
N LEU A 276 0.91 1.63 17.27
CA LEU A 276 1.82 2.76 17.19
C LEU A 276 2.06 3.13 15.72
N PRO A 277 1.89 4.41 15.32
CA PRO A 277 2.05 4.80 13.92
C PRO A 277 3.51 4.66 13.46
N GLY A 278 3.76 3.70 12.57
CA GLY A 278 5.07 3.45 11.97
C GLY A 278 5.39 4.42 10.82
N VAL A 279 6.63 4.92 10.76
CA VAL A 279 7.05 5.86 9.69
C VAL A 279 6.95 5.21 8.31
N VAL A 280 7.40 3.96 8.17
CA VAL A 280 7.38 3.23 6.89
C VAL A 280 5.96 3.12 6.31
N PRO A 281 4.96 2.53 7.00
CA PRO A 281 3.63 2.41 6.43
C PRO A 281 2.96 3.76 6.22
N HIS A 282 3.09 4.71 7.15
CA HIS A 282 2.50 6.03 6.93
C HIS A 282 3.18 6.79 5.79
N PHE A 283 4.49 6.61 5.58
CA PHE A 283 5.16 7.21 4.44
C PHE A 283 4.73 6.55 3.15
N PHE A 284 4.92 5.25 2.96
CA PHE A 284 4.65 4.60 1.68
C PHE A 284 3.14 4.55 1.37
N THR A 285 2.33 4.03 2.30
CA THR A 285 0.89 3.94 2.09
C THR A 285 0.22 5.31 2.18
N GLY A 286 0.65 6.17 3.11
CA GLY A 286 0.08 7.51 3.24
C GLY A 286 0.42 8.42 2.08
N ALA A 287 1.66 8.40 1.58
CA ALA A 287 2.03 9.14 0.38
C ALA A 287 1.20 8.71 -0.83
N THR A 288 1.08 7.40 -1.04
CA THR A 288 0.26 6.85 -2.13
C THR A 288 -1.20 7.26 -1.98
N ALA A 289 -1.77 7.16 -0.78
CA ALA A 289 -3.10 7.65 -0.49
C ALA A 289 -3.23 9.15 -0.80
N GLY A 290 -2.24 9.96 -0.46
CA GLY A 290 -2.16 11.38 -0.82
C GLY A 290 -2.26 11.62 -2.32
N VAL A 291 -1.50 10.86 -3.13
CA VAL A 291 -1.53 10.97 -4.60
C VAL A 291 -2.91 10.58 -5.17
N PHE A 292 -3.52 9.49 -4.67
CA PHE A 292 -4.86 9.07 -5.10
C PHE A 292 -5.94 10.10 -4.70
N GLY A 293 -5.84 10.66 -3.50
CA GLY A 293 -6.71 11.73 -3.03
C GLY A 293 -6.54 13.02 -3.84
N ASN A 294 -5.30 13.38 -4.19
CA ASN A 294 -4.99 14.55 -5.00
C ASN A 294 -5.58 14.44 -6.41
N ALA A 295 -5.43 13.27 -7.05
CA ALA A 295 -5.94 13.02 -8.40
C ALA A 295 -7.47 13.10 -8.53
N THR A 296 -8.20 13.08 -7.41
CA THR A 296 -9.67 13.10 -7.40
C THR A 296 -10.28 14.29 -6.69
N GLY A 297 -9.53 14.94 -5.80
CA GLY A 297 -10.04 16.01 -4.95
C GLY A 297 -8.99 17.06 -4.57
N GLY A 298 -7.90 17.18 -5.32
CA GLY A 298 -6.84 18.17 -5.08
C GLY A 298 -6.25 18.12 -3.67
N ARG A 299 -5.82 19.26 -3.14
CA ARG A 299 -5.24 19.38 -1.79
C ARG A 299 -6.16 18.83 -0.70
N ARG A 300 -7.45 19.11 -0.77
CA ARG A 300 -8.43 18.62 0.21
C ARG A 300 -8.55 17.10 0.17
N GLY A 301 -8.59 16.53 -1.04
CA GLY A 301 -8.61 15.08 -1.23
C GLY A 301 -7.34 14.41 -0.71
N ALA A 302 -6.17 14.99 -0.98
CA ALA A 302 -4.90 14.48 -0.47
C ALA A 302 -4.87 14.44 1.07
N MET A 303 -5.30 15.53 1.74
CA MET A 303 -5.30 15.62 3.20
C MET A 303 -6.33 14.68 3.85
N ILE A 304 -7.61 14.79 3.47
CA ILE A 304 -8.69 14.05 4.13
C ILE A 304 -8.62 12.56 3.77
N GLY A 305 -8.30 12.25 2.51
CA GLY A 305 -8.17 10.88 2.04
C GLY A 305 -6.99 10.15 2.68
N ALA A 306 -5.82 10.80 2.79
CA ALA A 306 -4.67 10.20 3.47
C ALA A 306 -4.89 10.07 4.97
N PHE A 307 -5.57 11.02 5.61
CA PHE A 307 -5.99 10.89 7.02
C PHE A 307 -6.87 9.67 7.25
N ALA A 308 -7.85 9.43 6.37
CA ALA A 308 -8.69 8.23 6.43
C ALA A 308 -7.90 6.94 6.20
N ASN A 309 -6.91 6.95 5.28
CA ASN A 309 -5.98 5.83 5.14
C ASN A 309 -5.20 5.59 6.45
N GLY A 310 -4.72 6.66 7.10
CA GLY A 310 -4.03 6.59 8.39
C GLY A 310 -4.86 5.91 9.47
N LEU A 311 -6.14 6.26 9.59
CA LEU A 311 -7.08 5.57 10.49
C LEU A 311 -7.29 4.11 10.10
N LEU A 312 -7.46 3.84 8.79
CA LEU A 312 -7.71 2.49 8.29
C LEU A 312 -6.55 1.55 8.63
N ILE A 313 -5.31 1.97 8.38
CA ILE A 313 -4.11 1.16 8.68
C ILE A 313 -3.77 1.10 10.18
N THR A 314 -4.46 1.88 11.01
CA THR A 314 -4.42 1.74 12.48
C THR A 314 -5.46 0.73 12.97
N PHE A 315 -6.68 0.75 12.44
CA PHE A 315 -7.76 -0.12 12.93
C PHE A 315 -7.74 -1.52 12.34
N LEU A 316 -7.31 -1.69 11.08
CA LEU A 316 -7.23 -3.02 10.47
C LEU A 316 -6.31 -3.98 11.24
N PRO A 317 -5.11 -3.58 11.70
CA PRO A 317 -4.29 -4.41 12.57
C PRO A 317 -5.00 -4.90 13.83
N VAL A 318 -5.79 -4.05 14.50
CA VAL A 318 -6.56 -4.45 15.69
C VAL A 318 -7.49 -5.62 15.39
N LEU A 319 -8.13 -5.61 14.22
CA LEU A 319 -9.03 -6.68 13.76
C LEU A 319 -8.29 -7.90 13.21
N LEU A 320 -7.07 -7.72 12.70
CA LEU A 320 -6.24 -8.77 12.12
C LEU A 320 -5.56 -9.64 13.19
N LEU A 321 -5.04 -9.04 14.27
CA LEU A 321 -4.25 -9.76 15.29
C LEU A 321 -4.92 -11.06 15.80
N PRO A 322 -6.24 -11.11 16.08
CA PRO A 322 -6.87 -12.33 16.58
C PRO A 322 -6.91 -13.51 15.60
N VAL A 323 -6.62 -13.31 14.30
CA VAL A 323 -6.62 -14.37 13.29
C VAL A 323 -5.22 -14.84 12.89
N LEU A 324 -4.16 -14.23 13.43
CA LEU A 324 -2.78 -14.57 13.11
C LEU A 324 -2.20 -15.70 13.98
N GLY A 325 -2.99 -16.28 14.90
CA GLY A 325 -2.52 -17.32 15.81
C GLY A 325 -1.34 -16.84 16.67
N ALA A 326 -0.32 -17.69 16.85
CA ALA A 326 0.81 -17.39 17.73
C ALA A 326 1.66 -16.19 17.28
N ILE A 327 1.74 -15.89 15.98
CA ILE A 327 2.52 -14.73 15.51
C ILE A 327 1.79 -13.41 15.77
N GLY A 328 0.49 -13.45 16.09
CA GLY A 328 -0.27 -12.27 16.53
C GLY A 328 0.15 -11.72 17.89
N PHE A 329 1.03 -12.45 18.62
CA PHE A 329 1.65 -11.98 19.86
C PHE A 329 3.06 -11.42 19.65
N ALA A 330 3.55 -11.39 18.41
CA ALA A 330 4.71 -10.58 18.11
C ALA A 330 4.32 -9.11 18.36
N ASN A 331 5.17 -8.31 18.98
CA ASN A 331 4.95 -6.86 19.17
C ASN A 331 4.96 -6.08 17.83
N THR A 332 4.68 -6.75 16.72
CA THR A 332 4.59 -6.24 15.36
C THR A 332 3.50 -6.98 14.57
N THR A 333 3.05 -6.42 13.46
CA THR A 333 1.99 -6.97 12.61
C THR A 333 2.05 -6.39 11.21
N PHE A 334 1.21 -6.89 10.30
CA PHE A 334 1.12 -6.37 8.94
C PHE A 334 0.54 -4.96 8.93
N SER A 335 1.14 -4.09 8.11
CA SER A 335 0.87 -2.65 8.17
C SER A 335 -0.08 -2.13 7.11
N ASP A 336 -0.24 -2.84 5.99
CA ASP A 336 -0.95 -2.30 4.83
C ASP A 336 -2.39 -2.81 4.80
N ALA A 337 -3.28 -1.99 4.22
CA ALA A 337 -4.72 -2.23 4.30
C ALA A 337 -5.17 -3.58 3.70
N ASP A 338 -4.52 -4.04 2.63
CA ASP A 338 -4.97 -5.28 1.98
C ASP A 338 -4.50 -6.52 2.75
N PHE A 339 -3.37 -6.46 3.47
CA PHE A 339 -3.00 -7.51 4.42
C PHE A 339 -4.07 -7.65 5.50
N GLY A 340 -4.49 -6.52 6.08
CA GLY A 340 -5.60 -6.48 7.02
C GLY A 340 -6.88 -7.09 6.44
N ALA A 341 -7.33 -6.62 5.28
CA ALA A 341 -8.58 -7.08 4.69
C ALA A 341 -8.55 -8.56 4.29
N VAL A 342 -7.52 -9.00 3.56
CA VAL A 342 -7.39 -10.41 3.14
C VAL A 342 -7.23 -11.30 4.36
N GLY A 343 -6.41 -10.90 5.32
CA GLY A 343 -6.19 -11.66 6.54
C GLY A 343 -7.44 -11.81 7.40
N ILE A 344 -8.21 -10.73 7.60
CA ILE A 344 -9.48 -10.76 8.36
C ILE A 344 -10.51 -11.66 7.66
N VAL A 345 -10.67 -11.53 6.33
CA VAL A 345 -11.63 -12.37 5.59
C VAL A 345 -11.21 -13.83 5.66
N LEU A 346 -9.97 -14.14 5.32
CA LEU A 346 -9.48 -15.52 5.31
C LEU A 346 -9.48 -16.14 6.71
N GLY A 347 -9.05 -15.38 7.71
CA GLY A 347 -9.03 -15.81 9.10
C GLY A 347 -10.41 -16.08 9.67
N ASN A 348 -11.43 -15.30 9.30
CA ASN A 348 -12.80 -15.59 9.69
C ASN A 348 -13.39 -16.77 8.90
N LEU A 349 -13.11 -16.92 7.60
CA LEU A 349 -13.52 -18.12 6.85
C LEU A 349 -12.93 -19.38 7.50
N ALA A 350 -11.65 -19.35 7.88
CA ALA A 350 -10.97 -20.41 8.59
C ALA A 350 -11.59 -20.80 9.94
N ARG A 351 -12.27 -19.86 10.62
CA ARG A 351 -12.96 -20.15 11.89
C ARG A 351 -14.26 -20.93 11.71
N TYR A 352 -14.93 -20.77 10.56
CA TYR A 352 -16.29 -21.28 10.35
C TYR A 352 -16.39 -22.38 9.30
N LEU A 353 -15.40 -22.48 8.40
CA LEU A 353 -15.41 -23.42 7.28
C LEU A 353 -14.27 -24.43 7.41
N SER A 354 -14.53 -25.66 6.95
CA SER A 354 -13.48 -26.67 6.84
C SER A 354 -12.51 -26.34 5.70
N PRO A 355 -11.27 -26.89 5.73
CA PRO A 355 -10.31 -26.70 4.65
C PRO A 355 -10.88 -27.00 3.26
N PHE A 356 -11.63 -28.10 3.12
CA PHE A 356 -12.28 -28.47 1.86
C PHE A 356 -13.31 -27.44 1.38
N ALA A 357 -14.10 -26.86 2.30
CA ALA A 357 -15.08 -25.84 1.95
C ALA A 357 -14.41 -24.54 1.47
N ILE A 358 -13.32 -24.13 2.11
CA ILE A 358 -12.54 -22.96 1.70
C ILE A 358 -11.91 -23.19 0.31
N THR A 359 -11.26 -24.34 0.10
CA THR A 359 -10.71 -24.69 -1.23
C THR A 359 -11.80 -24.70 -2.29
N GLY A 360 -12.96 -25.31 -2.00
CA GLY A 360 -14.10 -25.35 -2.91
C GLY A 360 -14.61 -23.96 -3.28
N LEU A 361 -14.73 -23.06 -2.31
CA LEU A 361 -15.13 -21.67 -2.53
C LEU A 361 -14.14 -20.92 -3.44
N VAL A 362 -12.84 -21.05 -3.16
CA VAL A 362 -11.79 -20.39 -3.96
C VAL A 362 -11.78 -20.91 -5.39
N VAL A 363 -11.87 -22.22 -5.58
CA VAL A 363 -11.96 -22.84 -6.92
C VAL A 363 -13.21 -22.37 -7.66
N ALA A 364 -14.37 -22.33 -6.99
CA ALA A 364 -15.60 -21.84 -7.58
C ALA A 364 -15.48 -20.38 -8.03
N LEU A 365 -14.88 -19.50 -7.22
CA LEU A 365 -14.62 -18.11 -7.59
C LEU A 365 -13.71 -18.01 -8.84
N PHE A 366 -12.65 -18.81 -8.92
CA PHE A 366 -11.78 -18.88 -10.09
C PHE A 366 -12.55 -19.29 -11.35
N VAL A 367 -13.32 -20.37 -11.26
CA VAL A 367 -14.12 -20.89 -12.39
C VAL A 367 -15.16 -19.86 -12.83
N LEU A 368 -15.84 -19.19 -11.89
CA LEU A 368 -16.81 -18.14 -12.20
C LEU A 368 -16.17 -16.95 -12.93
N LEU A 369 -14.96 -16.52 -12.54
CA LEU A 369 -14.26 -15.43 -13.22
C LEU A 369 -13.87 -15.80 -14.65
N VAL A 370 -13.43 -17.04 -14.87
CA VAL A 370 -13.12 -17.56 -16.21
C VAL A 370 -14.41 -17.68 -17.04
N ALA A 371 -15.46 -18.27 -16.48
CA ALA A 371 -16.76 -18.41 -17.14
C ALA A 371 -17.35 -17.04 -17.52
N TYR A 372 -17.31 -16.06 -16.62
CA TYR A 372 -17.76 -14.70 -16.91
C TYR A 372 -17.05 -14.08 -18.12
N ASN A 373 -15.74 -14.34 -18.27
CA ASN A 373 -14.98 -13.85 -19.42
C ASN A 373 -15.37 -14.54 -20.75
N VAL A 374 -15.74 -15.83 -20.71
CA VAL A 374 -16.16 -16.59 -21.89
C VAL A 374 -17.58 -16.24 -22.32
N PHE A 375 -18.53 -16.16 -21.38
CA PHE A 375 -19.95 -16.04 -21.69
C PHE A 375 -20.46 -14.60 -21.82
N VAL A 376 -19.82 -13.63 -21.18
CA VAL A 376 -20.23 -12.23 -21.30
C VAL A 376 -19.55 -11.60 -22.51
N LYS A 377 -20.35 -11.15 -23.49
CA LYS A 377 -19.83 -10.41 -24.66
C LYS A 377 -18.95 -9.23 -24.21
N LYS A 378 -17.81 -9.04 -24.88
CA LYS A 378 -17.02 -7.83 -24.72
C LYS A 378 -17.86 -6.66 -25.19
N ARG A 379 -18.04 -5.63 -24.36
CA ARG A 379 -18.51 -4.33 -24.88
C ARG A 379 -17.45 -3.85 -25.88
N PRO A 380 -17.82 -3.40 -27.08
CA PRO A 380 -16.87 -2.80 -27.99
C PRO A 380 -16.19 -1.63 -27.28
N VAL A 381 -14.86 -1.64 -27.26
CA VAL A 381 -14.10 -0.43 -26.93
C VAL A 381 -14.17 0.42 -28.20
N GLY A 382 -15.11 1.37 -28.24
CA GLY A 382 -15.37 2.17 -29.43
C GLY A 382 -15.93 3.55 -29.10
N GLY A 383 -15.15 4.58 -29.45
CA GLY A 383 -15.57 5.84 -30.09
C GLY A 383 -16.55 6.76 -29.34
N GLY A 384 -16.07 7.94 -28.93
CA GLY A 384 -16.96 9.05 -28.59
C GLY A 384 -16.39 10.07 -27.60
N ALA A 385 -15.38 10.83 -28.01
CA ALA A 385 -15.10 12.15 -27.44
C ALA A 385 -14.76 13.13 -28.58
N GLN A 386 -15.70 13.29 -29.49
CA GLN A 386 -15.83 14.47 -30.36
C GLN A 386 -17.24 15.02 -30.15
N GLU A 387 -17.33 16.08 -29.33
CA GLU A 387 -18.43 17.05 -29.11
C GLU A 387 -18.09 17.69 -27.74
N ASN A 388 -17.67 18.94 -27.59
CA ASN A 388 -18.09 20.18 -28.23
C ASN A 388 -16.90 21.14 -28.41
N SER A 389 -16.47 21.36 -29.66
CA SER A 389 -16.00 22.67 -30.07
C SER A 389 -17.23 23.44 -30.56
N GLY A 390 -17.88 24.15 -29.66
CA GLY A 390 -19.07 24.93 -29.94
C GLY A 390 -18.99 26.27 -29.23
N ALA A 391 -18.67 27.29 -30.02
CA ALA A 391 -18.58 28.71 -29.70
C ALA A 391 -19.53 29.21 -28.60
N LYS A 392 -19.00 30.06 -27.71
CA LYS A 392 -19.66 31.33 -27.35
C LYS A 392 -18.61 32.43 -27.29
N SER A 393 -18.90 33.47 -28.06
CA SER A 393 -18.31 34.82 -28.04
C SER A 393 -18.33 35.43 -26.65
#